data_AF-A0A1B6IZM8-F1
#
_entry.id   AF-A0A1B6IZM8-F1
#
_cell.length_a   1.000
_cell.length_b   1.000
_cell.length_c   1.000
_cell.angle_alpha   90.00
_cell.angle_beta   90.00
_cell.angle_gamma   90.00
#
_symmetry.space_group_name_H-M   'P 1'
#
loop_
_entity.id
_entity.type
_entity.pdbx_description
1 polymer ?
#
loop_
_entity_poly.entity_id
_entity_poly.type
_entity_poly.pdbx_seq_one_letter_code
_entity_poly.pdbx_strand_id
1 'polypeptide(L)'
;MRRGAGARMAAVNTVSTIMCLTLYCSGVLGNQPPVFTDDMDNLVLLEDTPVGTIVHQLKGSDPEGSPVHFGIVGTDRLQVDRETGQVKLVHPLDREVNDTLRIFVTLEDEVDNHDNSIANNLVQVPISIIVIDENDNAPVL
;
A
#
# COMPACT_ATOMS: atom_id res chain seq x y z
N MET A 1 -59.58 48.22 47.21
CA MET A 1 -59.14 46.90 47.74
C MET A 1 -59.29 45.87 46.63
N ARG A 2 -58.19 45.51 45.92
CA ARG A 2 -57.88 44.16 45.42
C ARG A 2 -56.52 44.16 44.71
N ARG A 3 -55.74 43.13 45.03
CA ARG A 3 -54.31 42.93 44.77
C ARG A 3 -54.06 42.37 43.37
N GLY A 4 -52.97 42.81 42.74
CA GLY A 4 -51.89 42.04 42.11
C GLY A 4 -52.19 40.85 41.19
N ALA A 5 -51.60 40.89 39.99
CA ALA A 5 -51.18 39.68 39.28
C ALA A 5 -49.87 39.99 38.52
N GLY A 6 -48.81 39.27 38.89
CA GLY A 6 -47.46 39.42 38.35
C GLY A 6 -47.35 38.93 36.92
N ALA A 7 -46.54 39.64 36.12
CA ALA A 7 -46.13 39.19 34.81
C ALA A 7 -45.23 37.95 34.95
N ARG A 8 -45.71 36.80 34.50
CA ARG A 8 -44.89 35.59 34.35
C ARG A 8 -44.10 35.73 33.05
N MET A 9 -42.80 35.86 33.18
CA MET A 9 -41.84 35.81 32.09
C MET A 9 -41.86 34.40 31.51
N ALA A 10 -42.40 34.23 30.30
CA ALA A 10 -42.28 32.97 29.57
C ALA A 10 -40.86 32.88 29.01
N ALA A 11 -40.04 31.99 29.57
CA ALA A 11 -38.76 31.62 29.00
C ALA A 11 -39.01 30.93 27.65
N VAL A 12 -38.58 31.54 26.56
CA VAL A 12 -38.54 30.91 25.23
C VAL A 12 -37.30 30.01 25.21
N ASN A 13 -37.50 28.71 25.38
CA ASN A 13 -36.45 27.71 25.17
C ASN A 13 -36.28 27.49 23.66
N THR A 14 -35.40 28.26 23.02
CA THR A 14 -34.87 27.92 21.70
C THR A 14 -33.67 27.02 21.88
N VAL A 15 -33.90 25.71 21.87
CA VAL A 15 -32.84 24.74 21.55
C VAL A 15 -32.53 24.93 20.08
N SER A 16 -31.63 25.87 19.77
CA SER A 16 -31.15 26.07 18.42
C SER A 16 -30.10 25.00 18.15
N THR A 17 -30.54 23.84 17.71
CA THR A 17 -29.66 22.79 17.19
C THR A 17 -28.96 23.38 15.97
N ILE A 18 -27.69 23.76 16.12
CA ILE A 18 -26.82 23.98 14.97
C ILE A 18 -26.59 22.59 14.39
N MET A 19 -27.44 22.24 13.42
CA MET A 19 -27.16 21.18 12.47
C MET A 19 -25.92 21.65 11.70
N CYS A 20 -24.74 21.34 12.23
CA CYS A 20 -23.51 21.37 11.46
C CYS A 20 -23.75 20.33 10.38
N LEU A 21 -24.17 20.79 9.21
CA LEU A 21 -24.20 19.99 8.00
C LEU A 21 -22.73 19.71 7.70
N THR A 22 -22.18 18.69 8.36
CA THR A 22 -21.05 17.97 7.80
C THR A 22 -21.57 17.43 6.48
N LEU A 23 -21.32 18.20 5.42
CA LEU A 23 -21.23 17.66 4.09
C LEU A 23 -20.16 16.57 4.20
N TYR A 24 -20.60 15.34 4.45
CA TYR A 24 -19.95 14.21 3.84
C TYR A 24 -20.12 14.47 2.36
N CYS A 25 -19.13 15.15 1.78
CA CYS A 25 -18.83 14.95 0.39
C CYS A 25 -18.36 13.49 0.33
N SER A 26 -19.30 12.54 0.38
CA SER A 26 -19.14 11.27 -0.31
C SER A 26 -19.20 11.61 -1.79
N GLY A 27 -18.24 12.42 -2.23
CA GLY A 27 -17.81 12.43 -3.61
C GLY A 27 -17.50 10.97 -3.87
N VAL A 28 -18.11 10.44 -4.92
CA VAL A 28 -17.70 9.18 -5.51
C VAL A 28 -16.18 9.30 -5.65
N LEU A 29 -15.43 8.71 -4.73
CA LEU A 29 -14.02 8.44 -4.97
C LEU A 29 -14.11 7.39 -6.08
N GLY A 30 -13.97 7.86 -7.33
CA GLY A 30 -13.79 6.93 -8.43
C GLY A 30 -12.55 6.07 -8.13
N ASN A 31 -12.43 4.92 -8.78
CA ASN A 31 -11.30 4.03 -8.55
C ASN A 31 -9.97 4.77 -8.75
N GLN A 32 -9.22 5.02 -7.66
CA GLN A 32 -7.90 5.64 -7.71
C GLN A 32 -6.82 4.57 -7.66
N PRO A 33 -5.63 4.79 -8.25
CA PRO A 33 -4.57 3.81 -8.19
C PRO A 33 -4.11 3.53 -6.75
N PRO A 34 -3.82 2.26 -6.39
CA PRO A 34 -3.28 1.94 -5.10
C PRO A 34 -1.86 2.49 -4.95
N VAL A 35 -1.42 2.70 -3.72
CA VAL A 35 -0.13 3.34 -3.43
C VAL A 35 0.72 2.42 -2.58
N PHE A 36 1.97 2.21 -2.99
CA PHE A 36 2.98 1.59 -2.14
C PHE A 36 3.32 2.51 -0.96
N THR A 37 3.31 1.95 0.24
CA THR A 37 3.85 2.57 1.45
C THR A 37 5.25 2.06 1.78
N ASP A 38 5.63 0.91 1.21
CA ASP A 38 6.96 0.31 1.25
C ASP A 38 7.11 -0.59 0.01
N ASP A 39 7.91 -0.15 -0.96
CA ASP A 39 8.07 -0.75 -2.29
C ASP A 39 9.40 -1.49 -2.48
N MET A 40 10.14 -1.76 -1.38
CA MET A 40 11.45 -2.42 -1.40
C MET A 40 12.58 -1.58 -2.01
N ASP A 41 12.43 -0.26 -2.09
CA ASP A 41 13.53 0.60 -2.55
C ASP A 41 14.77 0.45 -1.66
N ASN A 42 15.95 0.53 -2.29
CA ASN A 42 17.27 0.38 -1.66
C ASN A 42 17.58 -0.99 -1.01
N LEU A 43 16.84 -2.05 -1.34
CA LEU A 43 17.19 -3.39 -0.87
C LEU A 43 18.58 -3.82 -1.39
N VAL A 44 19.41 -4.33 -0.47
CA VAL A 44 20.71 -4.94 -0.76
C VAL A 44 20.69 -6.37 -0.23
N LEU A 45 21.17 -7.32 -1.04
CA LEU A 45 21.24 -8.73 -0.68
C LEU A 45 22.68 -9.23 -0.72
N LEU A 46 23.01 -10.11 0.22
CA LEU A 46 24.23 -10.89 0.16
C LEU A 46 24.05 -12.02 -0.86
N GLU A 47 25.08 -12.34 -1.64
CA GLU A 47 24.98 -13.45 -2.60
C GLU A 47 24.73 -14.82 -1.93
N ASP A 48 25.24 -14.99 -0.71
CA ASP A 48 25.07 -16.21 0.09
C ASP A 48 23.71 -16.30 0.80
N THR A 49 22.83 -15.30 0.61
CA THR A 49 21.49 -15.27 1.21
C THR A 49 20.79 -16.60 0.94
N PRO A 50 20.41 -17.36 1.99
CA PRO A 50 19.85 -18.69 1.78
C PRO A 50 18.54 -18.64 1.01
N VAL A 51 18.37 -19.56 0.06
CA VAL A 51 17.09 -19.78 -0.63
C VAL A 51 16.01 -20.12 0.41
N GLY A 52 14.86 -19.48 0.28
CA GLY A 52 13.74 -19.55 1.20
C GLY A 52 13.65 -18.38 2.17
N THR A 53 14.68 -17.54 2.25
CA THR A 53 14.69 -16.33 3.10
C THR A 53 13.66 -15.32 2.63
N ILE A 54 12.87 -14.80 3.58
CA ILE A 54 12.03 -13.62 3.34
C ILE A 54 12.95 -12.41 3.43
N VAL A 55 13.15 -11.73 2.30
CA VAL A 55 14.12 -10.64 2.16
C VAL A 55 13.47 -9.26 2.35
N HIS A 56 12.17 -9.16 2.10
CA HIS A 56 11.41 -7.92 2.29
C HIS A 56 9.92 -8.22 2.48
N GLN A 57 9.16 -7.21 2.87
CA GLN A 57 7.70 -7.23 2.81
C GLN A 57 7.17 -5.95 2.19
N LEU A 58 6.60 -6.06 0.99
CA LEU A 58 5.91 -4.96 0.33
C LEU A 58 4.70 -4.53 1.14
N LYS A 59 4.43 -3.23 1.15
CA LYS A 59 3.24 -2.65 1.78
C LYS A 59 2.61 -1.66 0.84
N GLY A 60 1.29 -1.66 0.82
CA GLY A 60 0.50 -0.77 -0.02
C GLY A 60 -0.93 -0.70 0.45
N SER A 61 -1.63 0.32 0.00
CA SER A 61 -3.03 0.53 0.29
C SER A 61 -3.70 1.28 -0.83
N ASP A 62 -4.97 0.97 -1.06
CA ASP A 62 -5.82 1.71 -1.96
C ASP A 62 -6.48 2.91 -1.25
N PRO A 63 -6.56 4.12 -1.86
CA PRO A 63 -7.18 5.29 -1.24
C PRO A 63 -8.66 5.09 -0.90
N GLU A 64 -9.38 4.25 -1.65
CA GLU A 64 -10.78 3.90 -1.41
C GLU A 64 -10.93 2.71 -0.44
N GLY A 65 -9.82 2.09 -0.05
CA GLY A 65 -9.80 0.92 0.82
C GLY A 65 -10.13 -0.38 0.11
N SER A 66 -10.04 -0.42 -1.22
CA SER A 66 -10.14 -1.65 -1.99
C SER A 66 -9.03 -2.65 -1.58
N PRO A 67 -9.27 -3.97 -1.63
CA PRO A 67 -8.20 -4.95 -1.48
C PRO A 67 -7.09 -4.70 -2.50
N VAL A 68 -5.84 -5.01 -2.12
CA VAL A 68 -4.68 -4.83 -2.98
C VAL A 68 -3.87 -6.12 -3.09
N HIS A 69 -3.26 -6.32 -4.26
CA HIS A 69 -2.51 -7.51 -4.63
C HIS A 69 -1.09 -7.15 -5.02
N PHE A 70 -0.12 -7.81 -4.39
CA PHE A 70 1.30 -7.57 -4.61
C PHE A 70 1.87 -8.51 -5.68
N GLY A 71 2.88 -8.05 -6.41
CA GLY A 71 3.59 -8.87 -7.38
C GLY A 71 4.98 -8.37 -7.72
N ILE A 72 5.66 -9.14 -8.56
CA ILE A 72 7.00 -8.87 -9.04
C ILE A 72 7.17 -9.37 -10.49
N VAL A 73 7.87 -8.61 -11.31
CA VAL A 73 8.13 -8.92 -12.73
C VAL A 73 9.60 -8.66 -13.04
N GLY A 74 10.17 -9.48 -13.94
CA GLY A 74 11.55 -9.28 -14.43
C GLY A 74 12.63 -10.06 -13.69
N THR A 75 12.25 -10.97 -12.79
CA THR A 75 13.20 -11.87 -12.12
C THR A 75 12.60 -13.26 -11.90
N ASP A 76 13.46 -14.28 -11.94
CA ASP A 76 13.17 -15.64 -11.49
C ASP A 76 13.69 -15.90 -10.06
N ARG A 77 14.48 -14.98 -9.50
CA ARG A 77 15.15 -15.15 -8.20
C ARG A 77 14.26 -14.85 -7.01
N LEU A 78 13.30 -13.95 -7.19
CA LEU A 78 12.39 -13.50 -6.14
C LEU A 78 10.96 -13.89 -6.47
N GLN A 79 10.20 -14.24 -5.43
CA GLN A 79 8.78 -14.48 -5.50
C GLN A 79 8.07 -13.62 -4.46
N VAL A 80 6.90 -13.08 -4.82
CA VAL A 80 6.05 -12.32 -3.91
C VAL A 80 4.80 -13.13 -3.57
N ASP A 81 4.48 -13.19 -2.29
CA ASP A 81 3.16 -13.63 -1.83
C ASP A 81 2.14 -12.54 -2.12
N ARG A 82 1.12 -12.87 -2.92
CA ARG A 82 0.16 -11.91 -3.49
C ARG A 82 -0.63 -11.13 -2.43
N GLU A 83 -0.95 -11.78 -1.32
CA GLU A 83 -1.84 -11.22 -0.28
C GLU A 83 -1.04 -10.50 0.81
N THR A 84 0.11 -11.06 1.20
CA THR A 84 0.89 -10.56 2.34
C THR A 84 2.01 -9.62 1.94
N GLY A 85 2.38 -9.57 0.65
CA GLY A 85 3.50 -8.80 0.15
C GLY A 85 4.88 -9.36 0.54
N GLN A 86 4.96 -10.54 1.17
CA GLN A 86 6.24 -11.14 1.53
C GLN A 86 7.06 -11.48 0.29
N VAL A 87 8.26 -10.91 0.20
CA VAL A 87 9.21 -11.16 -0.88
C VAL A 87 10.21 -12.20 -0.41
N LYS A 88 10.32 -13.31 -1.15
CA LYS A 88 11.16 -14.46 -0.81
C LYS A 88 12.17 -14.73 -1.91
N LEU A 89 13.40 -15.04 -1.51
CA LEU A 89 14.42 -15.57 -2.41
C LEU A 89 14.11 -17.04 -2.72
N VAL A 90 13.93 -17.38 -3.99
CA VAL A 90 13.54 -18.72 -4.45
C VAL A 90 14.60 -19.43 -5.30
N HIS A 91 15.62 -18.69 -5.75
CA HIS A 91 16.80 -19.25 -6.39
C HIS A 91 18.06 -18.57 -5.84
N PRO A 92 19.22 -19.25 -5.88
CA PRO A 92 20.48 -18.67 -5.42
C PRO A 92 20.82 -17.37 -6.16
N LEU A 93 21.51 -16.48 -5.46
CA LEU A 93 22.18 -15.33 -6.07
C LEU A 93 23.61 -15.72 -6.44
N ASP A 94 24.18 -14.98 -7.38
CA ASP A 94 25.53 -15.15 -7.88
C ASP A 94 25.94 -13.78 -8.40
N ARG A 95 26.85 -13.12 -7.68
CA ARG A 95 27.24 -11.74 -8.00
C ARG A 95 28.00 -11.68 -9.33
N GLU A 96 28.85 -12.66 -9.64
CA GLU A 96 29.59 -12.73 -10.90
C GLU A 96 28.65 -12.85 -12.10
N VAL A 97 27.49 -13.48 -11.92
CA VAL A 97 26.45 -13.56 -12.97
C VAL A 97 25.61 -12.28 -13.02
N ASN A 98 25.16 -11.77 -11.88
CA ASN A 98 24.34 -10.56 -11.84
C ASN A 98 24.49 -9.79 -10.52
N ASP A 99 25.26 -8.70 -10.56
CA ASP A 99 25.48 -7.80 -9.43
C ASP A 99 24.26 -6.91 -9.11
N THR A 100 23.28 -6.83 -10.01
CA THR A 100 22.13 -5.93 -9.88
C THR A 100 20.86 -6.54 -10.49
N LEU A 101 19.89 -6.90 -9.65
CA LEU A 101 18.57 -7.30 -10.13
C LEU A 101 17.74 -6.05 -10.46
N ARG A 102 17.42 -5.86 -11.74
CA ARG A 102 16.53 -4.80 -12.23
C ARG A 102 15.15 -5.39 -12.49
N ILE A 103 14.18 -5.03 -11.66
CA ILE A 103 12.85 -5.63 -11.61
C ILE A 103 11.77 -4.56 -11.56
N PHE A 104 10.51 -5.00 -11.62
CA PHE A 104 9.35 -4.19 -11.26
C PHE A 104 8.61 -4.85 -10.11
N VAL A 105 8.29 -4.10 -9.07
CA VAL A 105 7.28 -4.50 -8.10
C VAL A 105 5.92 -3.97 -8.55
N THR A 106 4.87 -4.73 -8.31
CA THR A 106 3.52 -4.39 -8.76
C THR A 106 2.52 -4.34 -7.59
N LEU A 107 1.60 -3.40 -7.66
CA LEU A 107 0.46 -3.27 -6.74
C LEU A 107 -0.79 -3.05 -7.57
N GLU A 108 -1.75 -3.98 -7.46
CA GLU A 108 -3.02 -3.93 -8.18
C GLU A 108 -4.16 -3.81 -7.19
N ASP A 109 -5.13 -2.94 -7.44
CA ASP A 109 -6.38 -2.91 -6.65
C ASP A 109 -7.35 -4.00 -7.14
N GLU A 110 -8.33 -4.36 -6.30
CA GLU A 110 -9.46 -5.20 -6.68
C GLU A 110 -10.75 -4.45 -6.43
N VAL A 111 -11.36 -3.96 -7.51
CA VAL A 111 -12.64 -3.25 -7.45
C VAL A 111 -13.80 -4.14 -7.90
N ASP A 112 -14.95 -3.98 -7.24
CA ASP A 112 -16.18 -4.66 -7.65
C ASP A 112 -16.65 -4.10 -9.00
N ASN A 113 -16.49 -4.90 -10.05
CA ASN A 113 -16.73 -4.53 -11.44
C ASN A 113 -17.87 -5.35 -12.05
N HIS A 114 -18.98 -5.47 -11.33
CA HIS A 114 -20.10 -6.35 -11.68
C HIS A 114 -20.65 -6.18 -13.13
N ASP A 115 -20.45 -5.03 -13.74
CA ASP A 115 -20.83 -4.70 -15.13
C ASP A 115 -19.64 -4.40 -16.07
N ASN A 116 -18.40 -4.65 -15.63
CA ASN A 116 -17.15 -4.29 -16.29
C ASN A 116 -16.98 -2.78 -16.58
N SER A 117 -17.67 -1.91 -15.84
CA SER A 117 -17.54 -0.46 -16.03
C SER A 117 -16.30 0.14 -15.38
N ILE A 118 -15.69 -0.56 -14.44
CA ILE A 118 -14.50 -0.13 -13.69
C ILE A 118 -13.41 -1.19 -13.86
N ALA A 119 -12.23 -0.76 -14.31
CA ALA A 119 -11.05 -1.61 -14.40
C ALA A 119 -10.19 -1.44 -13.14
N ASN A 120 -9.47 -2.50 -12.77
CA ASN A 120 -8.45 -2.41 -11.74
C ASN A 120 -7.32 -1.46 -12.16
N ASN A 121 -6.75 -0.74 -11.21
CA ASN A 121 -5.52 -0.01 -11.44
C ASN A 121 -4.32 -0.88 -11.08
N LEU A 122 -3.30 -0.84 -11.94
CA LEU A 122 -2.02 -1.50 -11.74
C LEU A 122 -0.91 -0.45 -11.64
N VAL A 123 -0.23 -0.41 -10.51
CA VAL A 123 0.98 0.39 -10.30
C VAL A 123 2.21 -0.49 -10.44
N GLN A 124 3.20 -0.03 -11.21
CA GLN A 124 4.49 -0.71 -11.39
C GLN A 124 5.62 0.25 -11.04
N VAL A 125 6.50 -0.17 -10.14
CA VAL A 125 7.66 0.63 -9.70
C VAL A 125 8.95 -0.11 -10.05
N PRO A 126 9.89 0.51 -10.80
CA PRO A 126 11.18 -0.10 -11.08
C PRO A 126 12.06 -0.12 -9.84
N ILE A 127 12.61 -1.29 -9.49
CA ILE A 127 13.51 -1.47 -8.33
C ILE A 127 14.86 -2.01 -8.82
N SER A 128 15.94 -1.50 -8.25
CA SER A 128 17.29 -2.01 -8.44
C SER A 128 17.80 -2.59 -7.12
N ILE A 129 17.96 -3.91 -7.07
CA ILE A 129 18.49 -4.62 -5.90
C ILE A 129 19.96 -4.90 -6.15
N ILE A 130 20.82 -4.41 -5.27
CA ILE A 130 22.27 -4.65 -5.37
C ILE A 130 22.59 -5.97 -4.69
N VAL A 131 23.34 -6.83 -5.37
CA VAL A 131 23.91 -8.06 -4.80
C VAL A 131 25.35 -7.77 -4.42
N ILE A 132 25.68 -7.93 -3.15
CA ILE A 132 27.04 -7.77 -2.64
C ILE A 132 27.66 -9.12 -2.31
N ASP A 133 28.96 -9.17 -2.51
CA ASP A 133 29.83 -10.30 -2.22
C ASP A 133 30.06 -10.37 -0.72
N GLU A 134 29.85 -11.56 -0.18
CA GLU A 134 30.42 -11.92 1.11
C GLU A 134 31.85 -12.30 0.83
N ASN A 135 32.80 -11.41 1.14
CA ASN A 135 34.24 -11.53 0.88
C ASN A 135 34.86 -12.82 1.48
N ASP A 136 34.51 -13.96 0.91
CA ASP A 136 34.86 -15.32 1.28
C ASP A 136 35.77 -15.98 0.23
N ASN A 137 35.95 -15.32 -0.92
CA ASN A 137 36.97 -15.66 -1.90
C ASN A 137 37.48 -14.43 -2.69
N ALA A 138 38.74 -14.49 -3.13
CA ALA A 138 39.29 -13.41 -3.97
C ALA A 138 38.56 -13.37 -5.33
N PRO A 139 38.26 -12.19 -5.89
CA PRO A 139 37.51 -12.06 -7.13
C PRO A 139 38.20 -12.82 -8.26
N VAL A 140 37.43 -13.62 -8.99
CA VAL A 140 37.93 -14.33 -10.18
C VAL A 140 37.66 -13.45 -11.40
N LEU A 141 38.73 -12.92 -12.00
CA LEU A 141 38.70 -12.14 -13.24
C LEU A 141 38.58 -13.03 -14.48
#